data_AF-G3RIL3-F1
#
_entry.id   AF-G3RIL3-F1
#
_cell.length_a   1.000
_cell.length_b   1.000
_cell.length_c   1.000
_cell.angle_alpha   90.00
_cell.angle_beta   90.00
_cell.angle_gamma   90.00
#
_symmetry.space_group_name_H-M   'P 1'
#
loop_
_entity.id
_entity.type
_entity.pdbx_description
1 polymer ?
#
loop_
_entity_poly.entity_id
_entity_poly.type
_entity_poly.pdbx_seq_one_letter_code
_entity_poly.pdbx_strand_id
1 'polypeptide(L)'
;MRLTVLCAVCLLPGSLALPLPREAGGMSELQWEQAQDYLKRFYLYDSETKNANSLEAKLKEMQKFFGLPITGMLNSRVIEIMQKPRCGVPDVAEYSLFPNSPKWTSKVVTYRLVLLWLILAKTIKPVS
;
A
#
# COMPACT_ATOMS: atom_id res chain seq x y z
N MET A 1 23.36 -28.45 63.85
CA MET A 1 23.61 -27.01 63.61
C MET A 1 24.74 -26.85 62.61
N ARG A 2 24.43 -26.68 61.32
CA ARG A 2 25.33 -26.10 60.33
C ARG A 2 24.54 -25.03 59.58
N LEU A 3 25.03 -23.82 59.78
CA LEU A 3 24.46 -22.52 59.42
C LEU A 3 24.21 -22.43 57.91
N THR A 4 22.99 -22.04 57.56
CA THR A 4 22.64 -21.11 56.46
C THR A 4 23.70 -20.89 55.37
N VAL A 5 23.56 -21.62 54.25
CA VAL A 5 24.13 -21.20 52.97
C VAL A 5 22.98 -21.14 51.97
N LEU A 6 22.51 -19.91 51.79
CA LEU A 6 21.93 -19.36 50.56
C LEU A 6 20.55 -19.90 50.15
N CYS A 7 19.54 -19.34 50.82
CA CYS A 7 18.32 -18.87 50.17
C CYS A 7 18.61 -18.19 48.82
N ALA A 8 17.66 -18.34 47.90
CA ALA A 8 17.46 -17.59 46.66
C ALA A 8 18.21 -18.08 45.40
N VAL A 9 17.88 -19.28 44.93
CA VAL A 9 17.98 -19.61 43.48
C VAL A 9 16.59 -19.69 42.81
N CYS A 10 15.51 -19.39 43.54
CA CYS A 10 14.13 -19.50 43.03
C CYS A 10 13.47 -18.17 42.61
N LEU A 11 14.22 -17.09 42.35
CA LEU A 11 13.60 -15.82 41.90
C LEU A 11 14.37 -15.18 40.73
N LEU A 12 14.30 -15.81 39.57
CA LEU A 12 14.36 -15.07 38.31
C LEU A 12 13.27 -15.64 37.38
N PRO A 13 12.07 -15.02 37.32
CA PRO A 13 11.17 -15.18 36.19
C PRO A 13 11.78 -14.41 35.02
N GLY A 14 12.85 -14.96 34.46
CA GLY A 14 13.41 -14.51 33.20
C GLY A 14 12.66 -15.20 32.08
N SER A 15 11.41 -14.77 31.81
CA SER A 15 10.84 -15.00 30.49
C SER A 15 11.75 -14.31 29.49
N LEU A 16 12.68 -15.07 28.91
CA LEU A 16 13.23 -14.75 27.62
C LEU A 16 12.06 -14.90 26.64
N ALA A 17 11.15 -13.93 26.65
CA ALA A 17 10.54 -13.50 25.42
C ALA A 17 11.71 -12.98 24.59
N LEU A 18 12.38 -13.90 23.89
CA LEU A 18 13.15 -13.52 22.73
C LEU A 18 12.18 -12.64 21.93
N PRO A 19 12.52 -11.37 21.66
CA PRO A 19 11.81 -10.68 20.61
C PRO A 19 11.91 -11.62 19.42
N LEU A 20 10.75 -12.10 18.95
CA LEU A 20 10.61 -12.76 17.66
C LEU A 20 11.57 -12.04 16.72
N PRO A 21 12.54 -12.73 16.09
CA PRO A 21 13.41 -12.08 15.13
C PRO A 21 12.48 -11.30 14.21
N ARG A 22 12.60 -9.97 14.24
CA ARG A 22 11.88 -9.10 13.33
C ARG A 22 12.22 -9.67 11.98
N GLU A 23 11.26 -10.32 11.33
CA GLU A 23 11.38 -11.03 10.05
C GLU A 23 12.46 -10.33 9.22
N ALA A 24 13.69 -10.84 9.32
CA ALA A 24 14.84 -10.36 8.59
C ALA A 24 14.87 -11.12 7.26
N GLY A 25 13.68 -11.39 6.72
CA GLY A 25 13.50 -11.76 5.34
C GLY A 25 13.59 -10.47 4.54
N GLY A 26 14.71 -10.30 3.83
CA GLY A 26 14.70 -9.41 2.68
C GLY A 26 13.48 -9.72 1.82
N MET A 27 12.84 -8.70 1.27
CA MET A 27 11.70 -8.87 0.37
C MET A 27 12.11 -9.77 -0.80
N SER A 28 11.23 -10.67 -1.24
CA SER A 28 11.54 -11.54 -2.38
C SER A 28 11.62 -10.73 -3.67
N GLU A 29 12.36 -11.23 -4.66
CA GLU A 29 12.47 -10.59 -5.98
C GLU A 29 11.09 -10.34 -6.60
N LEU A 30 10.18 -11.32 -6.46
CA LEU A 30 8.80 -11.21 -6.91
C LEU A 30 8.04 -10.05 -6.25
N GLN A 31 8.21 -9.85 -4.94
CA GLN A 31 7.58 -8.73 -4.24
C GLN A 31 8.15 -7.39 -4.70
N TRP A 32 9.42 -7.37 -5.10
CA TRP A 32 10.07 -6.19 -5.64
C TRP A 32 9.53 -5.84 -7.03
N GLU A 33 9.41 -6.83 -7.91
CA GLU A 33 8.80 -6.66 -9.24
C GLU A 33 7.34 -6.18 -9.13
N GLN A 34 6.56 -6.78 -8.23
CA GLN A 34 5.19 -6.35 -7.95
C GLN A 34 5.11 -4.88 -7.50
N ALA A 35 6.04 -4.46 -6.63
CA ALA A 35 6.10 -3.08 -6.18
C ALA A 35 6.50 -2.12 -7.31
N GLN A 36 7.43 -2.51 -8.17
CA GLN A 36 7.83 -1.71 -9.33
C GLN A 36 6.67 -1.51 -10.31
N ASP A 37 5.96 -2.59 -10.66
CA ASP A 37 4.78 -2.53 -11.54
C ASP A 37 3.68 -1.65 -10.95
N TYR A 38 3.46 -1.74 -9.65
CA TYR A 38 2.51 -0.92 -8.94
C TYR A 38 2.87 0.58 -9.03
N LEU A 39 4.12 0.93 -8.72
CA LEU A 39 4.58 2.31 -8.76
C LEU A 39 4.60 2.86 -10.19
N LYS A 40 4.88 2.02 -11.19
CA LYS A 40 4.79 2.39 -12.61
C LYS A 40 3.37 2.75 -12.99
N ARG A 41 2.39 1.93 -12.58
CA ARG A 41 0.98 2.12 -12.93
C ARG A 41 0.32 3.31 -12.23
N PHE A 42 0.59 3.51 -10.94
CA PHE A 42 -0.14 4.49 -10.13
C PHE A 42 0.65 5.75 -9.80
N TYR A 43 1.98 5.69 -9.85
CA TYR A 43 2.86 6.80 -9.47
C TYR A 43 3.78 7.29 -10.60
N LEU A 44 3.53 6.82 -11.83
CA LEU A 44 4.27 7.19 -13.04
C LEU A 44 5.79 6.96 -12.88
N TYR A 45 6.15 5.89 -12.18
CA TYR A 45 7.55 5.48 -12.05
C TYR A 45 8.10 5.03 -13.41
N ASP A 46 9.17 5.68 -13.86
CA ASP A 46 9.87 5.31 -15.10
C ASP A 46 11.01 4.34 -14.78
N SER A 47 10.83 3.08 -15.18
CA SER A 47 11.79 1.99 -15.04
C SER A 47 13.05 2.16 -15.89
N GLU A 48 12.99 2.97 -16.96
CA GLU A 48 14.15 3.25 -17.82
C GLU A 48 15.18 4.12 -17.08
N THR A 49 14.69 5.01 -16.23
CA THR A 49 15.51 5.71 -15.24
C THR A 49 15.78 4.77 -14.06
N LYS A 50 16.66 3.78 -14.25
CA LYS A 50 17.10 2.79 -13.23
C LYS A 50 17.84 3.39 -12.02
N ASN A 51 17.42 4.55 -11.54
CA ASN A 51 17.92 5.20 -10.35
C ASN A 51 17.17 4.63 -9.15
N ALA A 52 17.86 3.95 -8.23
CA ALA A 52 17.28 3.51 -6.96
C ALA A 52 16.66 4.68 -6.18
N ASN A 53 17.25 5.87 -6.32
CA ASN A 53 16.73 7.12 -5.77
C ASN A 53 15.33 7.49 -6.30
N SER A 54 15.00 7.06 -7.53
CA SER A 54 13.67 7.26 -8.13
C SER A 54 12.63 6.31 -7.49
N LEU A 55 12.99 5.05 -7.24
CA LEU A 55 12.07 4.08 -6.63
C LEU A 55 11.77 4.42 -5.16
N GLU A 56 12.79 4.76 -4.37
CA GLU A 56 12.60 5.19 -2.98
C GLU A 56 11.72 6.44 -2.91
N ALA A 57 11.94 7.41 -3.80
CA ALA A 57 11.12 8.62 -3.87
C ALA A 57 9.64 8.29 -4.18
N LYS A 58 9.38 7.38 -5.12
CA LYS A 58 8.01 6.94 -5.45
C LYS A 58 7.37 6.13 -4.32
N LEU A 59 8.14 5.32 -3.59
CA LEU A 59 7.65 4.68 -2.37
C LEU A 59 7.28 5.70 -1.29
N LYS A 60 8.07 6.77 -1.12
CA LYS A 60 7.74 7.85 -0.18
C LYS A 60 6.48 8.61 -0.59
N GLU A 61 6.29 8.89 -1.88
CA GLU A 61 5.04 9.47 -2.41
C GLU A 61 3.83 8.58 -2.13
N MET A 62 3.96 7.28 -2.39
CA MET A 62 2.91 6.29 -2.12
C MET A 62 2.58 6.23 -0.63
N GLN A 63 3.60 6.09 0.23
CA GLN A 63 3.41 6.04 1.68
C GLN A 63 2.71 7.31 2.18
N LYS A 64 3.09 8.47 1.67
CA LYS A 64 2.42 9.75 1.99
C LYS A 64 0.95 9.75 1.57
N PHE A 65 0.65 9.28 0.36
CA PHE A 65 -0.72 9.20 -0.16
C PHE A 65 -1.62 8.31 0.71
N PHE A 66 -1.11 7.17 1.15
CA PHE A 66 -1.84 6.23 2.01
C PHE A 66 -1.79 6.56 3.51
N GLY A 67 -1.16 7.68 3.90
CA GLY A 67 -1.01 8.07 5.31
C GLY A 67 -0.16 7.11 6.14
N LEU A 68 0.79 6.43 5.49
CA LEU A 68 1.75 5.51 6.12
C LEU A 68 2.99 6.28 6.61
N PRO A 69 3.78 5.69 7.54
CA PRO A 69 5.10 6.19 7.85
C PRO A 69 5.98 6.26 6.60
N ILE A 70 6.55 7.44 6.33
CA ILE A 70 7.33 7.73 5.13
C ILE A 70 8.77 7.22 5.33
N THR A 71 8.98 5.93 5.12
CA THR A 71 10.29 5.27 5.25
C THR A 71 11.03 5.17 3.92
N GLY A 72 10.31 5.17 2.78
CA GLY A 72 10.86 4.82 1.47
C GLY A 72 11.22 3.35 1.32
N MET A 73 10.91 2.51 2.30
CA MET A 73 11.21 1.09 2.30
C MET A 73 9.97 0.25 2.03
N LEU A 74 10.18 -0.80 1.24
CA LEU A 74 9.19 -1.86 1.10
C LEU A 74 9.14 -2.70 2.38
N ASN A 75 7.93 -2.99 2.85
CA ASN A 75 7.69 -3.88 3.98
C ASN A 75 6.41 -4.69 3.73
N SER A 76 6.18 -5.71 4.56
CA SER A 76 5.01 -6.59 4.44
C SER A 76 3.68 -5.84 4.39
N ARG A 77 3.51 -4.81 5.22
CA ARG A 77 2.30 -3.97 5.23
C ARG A 77 2.12 -3.17 3.95
N VAL A 78 3.20 -2.62 3.39
CA VAL A 78 3.17 -1.90 2.10
C VAL A 78 2.78 -2.85 0.98
N ILE A 79 3.34 -4.07 0.95
CA ILE A 79 2.97 -5.08 -0.04
C ILE A 79 1.51 -5.50 0.08
N GLU A 80 1.02 -5.74 1.30
CA GLU A 80 -0.38 -6.08 1.51
C GLU A 80 -1.32 -4.99 0.97
N ILE A 81 -0.94 -3.73 1.11
CA ILE A 81 -1.69 -2.60 0.54
C ILE A 81 -1.63 -2.62 -0.99
N MET A 82 -0.44 -2.83 -1.58
CA MET A 82 -0.26 -2.89 -3.03
C MET A 82 -1.05 -4.03 -3.69
N GLN A 83 -1.29 -5.12 -2.97
CA GLN A 83 -2.05 -6.28 -3.46
C GLN A 83 -3.57 -6.11 -3.40
N LYS A 84 -4.08 -5.10 -2.67
CA LYS A 84 -5.53 -4.87 -2.58
C LYS A 84 -6.08 -4.38 -3.91
N PRO A 85 -7.25 -4.90 -4.36
CA PRO A 85 -7.87 -4.44 -5.59
C PRO A 85 -8.18 -2.94 -5.50
N ARG A 86 -7.90 -2.21 -6.56
CA ARG A 86 -8.03 -0.75 -6.62
C ARG A 86 -8.49 -0.28 -7.99
N CYS A 87 -8.93 0.97 -8.07
CA CYS A 87 -9.27 1.58 -9.36
C CYS A 87 -8.01 1.77 -10.23
N GLY A 88 -8.20 1.82 -11.54
CA GLY A 88 -7.09 1.96 -12.51
C GLY A 88 -6.60 3.39 -12.73
N VAL A 89 -7.09 4.37 -11.96
CA VAL A 89 -6.71 5.79 -12.10
C VAL A 89 -5.41 6.03 -11.33
N PRO A 90 -4.41 6.71 -11.91
CA PRO A 90 -3.17 7.08 -11.20
C PRO A 90 -3.41 8.02 -10.00
N ASP A 91 -2.56 7.92 -8.97
CA ASP A 91 -2.74 8.65 -7.70
C ASP A 91 -2.10 10.05 -7.71
N VAL A 92 -1.06 10.25 -8.51
CA VAL A 92 -0.26 11.49 -8.53
C VAL A 92 -0.18 12.14 -9.92
N ALA A 93 -1.04 11.72 -10.84
CA ALA A 93 -1.14 12.38 -12.12
C ALA A 93 -1.94 13.68 -12.00
N GLU A 94 -1.43 14.75 -12.59
CA GLU A 94 -2.29 15.82 -13.08
C GLU A 94 -3.26 15.15 -14.07
N TYR A 95 -4.58 15.28 -13.86
CA TYR A 95 -5.60 14.68 -14.71
C TYR A 95 -5.33 15.11 -16.16
N SER A 96 -4.58 14.32 -16.92
CA SER A 96 -4.01 14.74 -18.21
C SER A 96 -5.08 14.94 -19.27
N LEU A 97 -6.32 14.53 -18.96
CA LEU A 97 -7.50 14.70 -19.77
C LEU A 97 -8.07 16.12 -19.70
N PHE A 98 -7.83 16.86 -18.61
CA PHE A 98 -8.41 18.19 -18.41
C PHE A 98 -7.42 19.12 -17.69
N PRO A 99 -7.16 20.32 -18.22
CA PRO A 99 -6.31 21.28 -17.52
C PRO A 99 -6.90 21.64 -16.16
N ASN A 100 -6.03 21.83 -15.15
CA ASN A 100 -6.38 22.17 -13.76
C ASN A 100 -7.09 21.05 -12.97
N SER A 101 -7.92 21.43 -11.99
CA SER A 101 -8.74 20.50 -11.20
C SER A 101 -10.19 20.50 -11.72
N PRO A 102 -10.54 19.63 -12.69
CA PRO A 102 -11.87 19.61 -13.26
C PRO A 102 -12.90 19.31 -12.16
N LYS A 103 -13.78 20.27 -11.90
CA LYS A 103 -14.92 20.13 -10.99
C LYS A 103 -16.18 20.51 -11.75
N TRP A 104 -17.26 19.79 -11.51
CA TRP A 104 -18.56 20.14 -12.07
C TRP A 104 -18.98 21.54 -11.60
N THR A 105 -19.10 22.48 -12.53
CA THR A 105 -19.63 23.83 -12.24
C THR A 105 -21.15 23.81 -12.07
N SER A 106 -21.83 22.90 -12.79
CA SER A 106 -23.27 22.69 -12.68
C SER A 106 -23.59 21.76 -11.51
N LYS A 107 -24.75 22.01 -10.86
CA LYS A 107 -25.32 21.10 -9.86
C LYS A 107 -26.06 19.92 -10.47
N VAL A 108 -26.45 20.02 -11.73
CA VAL A 108 -27.15 18.96 -12.47
C VAL A 108 -26.14 18.26 -13.38
N VAL A 109 -25.93 16.97 -13.13
CA VAL A 109 -25.04 16.10 -13.91
C VAL A 109 -25.89 15.05 -14.62
N THR A 110 -25.79 15.00 -15.95
CA THR A 110 -26.48 14.02 -16.80
C THR A 110 -25.50 12.96 -17.27
N TYR A 111 -25.92 11.70 -17.30
CA TYR A 111 -25.10 10.58 -17.79
C TYR A 111 -25.83 9.79 -18.88
N ARG A 112 -25.06 9.09 -19.71
CA ARG A 112 -25.58 8.18 -20.73
C ARG A 112 -24.90 6.83 -20.59
N LEU A 113 -25.69 5.77 -20.43
CA LEU A 113 -25.19 4.40 -20.47
C LEU A 113 -24.90 4.03 -21.92
N VAL A 114 -23.64 3.71 -22.24
CA VAL A 114 -23.21 3.29 -23.57
C VAL A 114 -23.18 1.77 -23.70
N LEU A 115 -22.88 1.08 -22.59
CA LEU A 115 -22.80 -0.39 -22.53
C LEU A 115 -23.31 -0.87 -21.18
N LEU A 116 -24.02 -1.99 -21.19
CA LEU A 116 -24.44 -2.70 -19.99
C LEU A 116 -23.89 -4.12 -20.03
N TRP A 117 -23.22 -4.52 -18.96
CA TRP A 117 -22.77 -5.89 -18.81
C TRP A 117 -23.96 -6.82 -18.61
N LEU A 118 -23.94 -7.98 -19.26
CA LEU A 118 -25.02 -8.98 -19.19
C LEU A 118 -25.31 -9.42 -17.74
N ILE A 119 -24.29 -9.43 -16.88
CA ILE A 119 -24.41 -9.72 -15.45
C ILE A 119 -25.26 -8.69 -14.68
N LEU A 120 -25.33 -7.44 -15.15
CA LEU A 120 -26.07 -6.35 -14.48
C LEU A 120 -27.44 -6.07 -15.12
N ALA A 121 -27.68 -6.55 -16.35
CA ALA A 121 -28.91 -6.31 -17.11
C ALA A 121 -30.21 -6.79 -16.43
N LYS A 122 -30.11 -7.66 -15.43
CA LYS A 122 -31.26 -8.24 -14.73
C LYS A 122 -31.83 -7.38 -13.59
N THR A 123 -31.19 -6.26 -13.25
CA THR A 123 -31.55 -5.48 -12.04
C THR A 123 -31.92 -4.02 -12.28
N ILE A 124 -31.78 -3.51 -13.51
CA ILE A 124 -32.12 -2.11 -13.81
C ILE A 124 -33.59 -2.03 -14.23
N LYS A 125 -34.48 -1.67 -13.31
CA LYS A 125 -35.81 -1.13 -13.68
C LYS A 125 -35.64 0.35 -14.07
N PRO A 126 -36.32 0.81 -15.14
CA PRO A 126 -36.28 2.23 -15.50
C PRO A 126 -36.90 3.07 -14.38
N VAL A 127 -36.21 4.15 -13.99
CA VAL A 127 -36.77 5.21 -13.16
C VAL A 127 -37.69 6.03 -14.07
N SER A 128 -39.01 5.94 -13.80
CA SER A 128 -40.05 6.81 -14.37
C SER A 128 -40.03 8.19 -13.73
#